data_AF-A0A165CQH4-F1
#
_entry.id   AF-A0A165CQH4-F1
#
_cell.length_a   1.000
_cell.length_b   1.000
_cell.length_c   1.000
_cell.angle_alpha   90.00
_cell.angle_beta   90.00
_cell.angle_gamma   90.00
#
_symmetry.space_group_name_H-M   'P 1'
#
loop_
_entity.id
_entity.type
_entity.pdbx_description
1 polymer ?
#
loop_
_entity_poly.entity_id
_entity_poly.type
_entity_poly.pdbx_seq_one_letter_code
_entity_poly.pdbx_strand_id
1 'polypeptide(L)'
;MSSPPLYSSVPDSLRPPEYTTFPQGLEQTLSKSALTTLPEPRDARLTIGAKFGSVTFTSQPRGTTMPTYGRGDVIDGCMNVRQVRNVNVFEVRVKVEGCVRLSSQSSTLEEYPFLSMEHALWTATAPTDTVPANHPFSIPLPATVDDDGAVRPLPPTFRSEFDGVEVSVEYICTVIALQSRTLPGFTKEHRITTPLRYMPRSRPPRPSIESDHDFLSTVKIAPDEWGAVGFSLKARHPSGDLRCEFAFPSSRIYAALQKVPVHMQILGHAAYLQDFLSSPRSYPEDSSKISRTTAPVAAAKNPALSAPPASSPSNRMSVYVHLERRVAMVALSGSLCHLQRLAEAHLESPQPNIEDGWVAWDGHLNIGECDTTSFQFGPLTVSDQLVFAVRGGIGSDFRAKDLAIPVRIVTDPFPPAT
;
A
#
# COMPACT_ATOMS: atom_id res chain seq x y z
N MET A 1 -49.70 3.65 -47.57
CA MET A 1 -48.58 3.16 -46.73
C MET A 1 -47.46 2.74 -47.67
N SER A 2 -46.42 3.57 -47.80
CA SER A 2 -45.28 3.35 -48.69
C SER A 2 -44.23 2.50 -47.99
N SER A 3 -43.89 1.36 -48.58
CA SER A 3 -42.84 0.45 -48.10
C SER A 3 -41.49 1.17 -48.11
N PRO A 4 -40.61 0.92 -47.12
CA PRO A 4 -39.26 1.46 -47.12
C PRO A 4 -38.46 0.91 -48.33
N PRO A 5 -37.48 1.67 -48.85
CA PRO A 5 -36.66 1.23 -49.97
C PRO A 5 -35.86 -0.02 -49.60
N LEU A 6 -35.82 -0.99 -50.51
CA LEU A 6 -34.93 -2.13 -50.45
C LEU A 6 -33.50 -1.62 -50.62
N TYR A 7 -32.68 -1.74 -49.57
CA TYR A 7 -31.25 -1.52 -49.68
C TYR A 7 -30.67 -2.58 -50.61
N SER A 8 -30.24 -2.17 -51.80
CA SER A 8 -29.46 -2.99 -52.72
C SER A 8 -28.20 -3.48 -52.00
N SER A 9 -27.87 -4.76 -52.16
CA SER A 9 -26.67 -5.38 -51.62
C SER A 9 -25.43 -4.53 -51.90
N VAL A 10 -24.76 -4.11 -50.84
CA VAL A 10 -23.49 -3.37 -50.92
C VAL A 10 -22.47 -4.24 -51.66
N PRO A 11 -21.80 -3.73 -52.71
CA PRO A 11 -20.72 -4.46 -53.39
C PRO A 11 -19.67 -4.94 -52.39
N ASP A 12 -19.10 -6.13 -52.59
CA ASP A 12 -18.12 -6.71 -51.66
C ASP A 12 -16.89 -5.81 -51.43
N SER A 13 -16.55 -4.97 -52.41
CA SER A 13 -15.47 -3.96 -52.30
C SER A 13 -15.76 -2.81 -51.33
N LEU A 14 -17.01 -2.65 -50.89
CA LEU A 14 -17.47 -1.64 -49.94
C LEU A 14 -17.91 -2.27 -48.60
N ARG A 15 -17.75 -3.58 -48.43
CA ARG A 15 -17.96 -4.20 -47.11
C ARG A 15 -16.83 -3.75 -46.18
N PRO A 16 -17.15 -3.31 -44.95
CA PRO A 16 -16.13 -3.14 -43.93
C PRO A 16 -15.39 -4.47 -43.75
N PRO A 17 -14.07 -4.44 -43.51
CA PRO A 17 -13.32 -5.66 -43.21
C PRO A 17 -13.98 -6.40 -42.05
N GLU A 18 -13.98 -7.73 -42.12
CA GLU A 18 -14.44 -8.56 -41.02
C GLU A 18 -13.45 -8.43 -39.86
N TYR A 19 -13.84 -7.68 -38.83
CA TYR A 19 -13.09 -7.58 -37.61
C TYR A 19 -13.17 -8.91 -36.86
N THR A 20 -12.03 -9.59 -36.70
CA THR A 20 -11.91 -10.77 -35.84
C THR A 20 -11.44 -10.36 -34.45
N THR A 21 -11.85 -11.11 -33.42
CA THR A 21 -11.40 -10.90 -32.03
C THR A 21 -9.94 -11.29 -31.80
N PHE A 22 -9.33 -12.00 -32.75
CA PHE A 22 -7.95 -12.44 -32.73
C PHE A 22 -7.22 -11.94 -33.97
N PRO A 23 -5.94 -11.57 -33.86
CA PRO A 23 -5.14 -11.18 -35.02
C PRO A 23 -5.07 -12.35 -36.01
N GLN A 24 -5.28 -12.06 -37.30
CA GLN A 24 -5.02 -13.02 -38.37
C GLN A 24 -3.51 -13.22 -38.57
N GLY A 25 -3.10 -14.19 -39.40
CA GLY A 25 -1.69 -14.56 -39.58
C GLY A 25 -0.75 -13.45 -40.08
N LEU A 26 -1.28 -12.34 -40.60
CA LEU A 26 -0.53 -11.16 -41.03
C LEU A 26 -0.73 -9.94 -40.12
N GLU A 27 -1.52 -10.07 -39.06
CA GLU A 27 -1.82 -8.99 -38.12
C GLU A 27 -0.96 -9.12 -36.86
N GLN A 28 -0.52 -7.99 -36.30
CA GLN A 28 0.23 -7.94 -35.05
C GLN A 28 -0.59 -7.23 -33.99
N THR A 29 -0.79 -7.88 -32.84
CA THR A 29 -1.40 -7.24 -31.67
C THR A 29 -0.42 -6.23 -31.09
N LEU A 30 -0.71 -4.93 -31.24
CA LEU A 30 0.10 -3.85 -30.67
C LEU A 30 -0.12 -3.68 -29.16
N SER A 31 -1.34 -3.98 -28.69
CA SER A 31 -1.70 -3.92 -27.28
C SER A 31 -2.89 -4.83 -27.01
N LYS A 32 -2.83 -5.62 -25.94
CA LYS A 32 -3.96 -6.41 -25.44
C LYS A 32 -4.34 -5.88 -24.07
N SER A 33 -5.61 -5.51 -23.86
CA SER A 33 -6.12 -5.37 -22.49
C SER A 33 -6.08 -6.76 -21.86
N ALA A 34 -5.08 -6.99 -21.02
CA ALA A 34 -4.93 -8.26 -20.34
C ALA A 34 -6.20 -8.54 -19.53
N LEU A 35 -6.84 -9.68 -19.85
CA LEU A 35 -7.99 -10.17 -19.11
C LEU A 35 -7.57 -10.33 -17.65
N THR A 36 -8.42 -9.85 -16.74
CA THR A 36 -8.23 -9.88 -15.30
C THR A 36 -7.70 -11.25 -14.89
N THR A 37 -6.55 -11.33 -14.21
CA THR A 37 -6.13 -12.59 -13.58
C THR A 37 -7.32 -13.12 -12.80
N LEU A 38 -7.71 -14.38 -13.06
CA LEU A 38 -8.92 -14.96 -12.48
C LEU A 38 -8.85 -14.72 -10.96
N PRO A 39 -9.85 -14.07 -10.35
CA PRO A 39 -9.86 -13.89 -8.91
C PRO A 39 -9.65 -15.23 -8.23
N GLU A 40 -8.82 -15.27 -7.19
CA GLU A 40 -8.66 -16.47 -6.39
C GLU A 40 -10.05 -16.98 -5.95
N PRO A 41 -10.36 -18.28 -6.10
CA PRO A 41 -11.66 -18.81 -5.72
C PRO A 41 -11.95 -18.52 -4.24
N ARG A 42 -13.05 -17.82 -3.98
CA ARG A 42 -13.54 -17.50 -2.64
C ARG A 42 -14.64 -18.48 -2.25
N ASP A 43 -14.26 -19.72 -1.95
CA ASP A 43 -15.18 -20.80 -1.60
C ASP A 43 -15.08 -21.25 -0.13
N ALA A 44 -14.14 -20.70 0.63
CA ALA A 44 -13.95 -21.06 2.03
C ALA A 44 -14.98 -20.42 2.95
N ARG A 45 -15.15 -21.02 4.13
CA ARG A 45 -16.00 -20.53 5.22
C ARG A 45 -15.17 -20.36 6.49
N LEU A 46 -15.43 -19.30 7.24
CA LEU A 46 -14.78 -19.04 8.52
C LEU A 46 -15.82 -18.96 9.62
N THR A 47 -15.76 -19.87 10.59
CA THR A 47 -16.72 -19.95 11.69
C THR A 47 -16.09 -19.53 13.00
N ILE A 48 -16.73 -18.59 13.70
CA ILE A 48 -16.31 -18.05 14.99
C ILE A 48 -17.39 -18.42 16.02
N GLY A 49 -17.01 -19.22 17.02
CA GLY A 49 -17.91 -19.70 18.05
C GLY A 49 -17.87 -18.87 19.33
N ALA A 50 -19.01 -18.77 20.00
CA ALA A 50 -19.15 -18.23 21.35
C ALA A 50 -20.16 -19.05 22.16
N LYS A 51 -20.38 -18.67 23.43
CA LYS A 51 -21.28 -19.41 24.33
C LYS A 51 -22.74 -19.46 23.85
N PHE A 52 -23.21 -18.41 23.19
CA PHE A 52 -24.62 -18.27 22.76
C PHE A 52 -24.87 -18.66 21.29
N GLY A 53 -23.83 -19.04 20.54
CA GLY A 53 -23.96 -19.31 19.12
C GLY A 53 -22.64 -19.25 18.37
N SER A 54 -22.71 -19.28 17.05
CA SER A 54 -21.54 -19.09 16.18
C SER A 54 -21.90 -18.25 14.96
N VAL A 55 -20.95 -17.48 14.46
CA VAL A 55 -21.08 -16.74 13.21
C VAL A 55 -20.21 -17.41 12.16
N THR A 56 -20.78 -17.74 11.01
CA THR A 56 -20.04 -18.26 9.85
C THR A 56 -20.03 -17.22 8.76
N PHE A 57 -18.85 -16.76 8.36
CA PHE A 57 -18.62 -15.91 7.20
C PHE A 57 -18.37 -16.79 5.96
N THR A 58 -19.01 -16.45 4.84
CA THR A 58 -18.90 -17.17 3.57
C THR A 58 -18.04 -16.41 2.57
N SER A 59 -17.71 -17.05 1.44
CA SER A 59 -16.94 -16.42 0.36
C SER A 59 -15.56 -15.93 0.79
N GLN A 60 -14.87 -16.73 1.60
CA GLN A 60 -13.57 -16.38 2.15
C GLN A 60 -12.43 -16.96 1.28
N PRO A 61 -11.26 -16.28 1.19
CA PRO A 61 -10.05 -16.88 0.65
C PRO A 61 -9.65 -18.12 1.45
N ARG A 62 -9.05 -19.10 0.77
CA ARG A 62 -8.60 -20.32 1.44
C ARG A 62 -7.47 -20.01 2.43
N GLY A 63 -7.52 -20.64 3.60
CA GLY A 63 -6.50 -20.44 4.64
C GLY A 63 -6.58 -19.11 5.40
N THR A 64 -7.62 -18.29 5.18
CA THR A 64 -7.76 -17.06 5.96
C THR A 64 -8.11 -17.33 7.42
N THR A 65 -7.49 -16.59 8.33
CA THR A 65 -7.79 -16.60 9.76
C THR A 65 -8.75 -15.49 10.17
N MET A 66 -9.00 -14.53 9.27
CA MET A 66 -9.84 -13.36 9.49
C MET A 66 -10.71 -13.11 8.26
N PRO A 67 -12.01 -12.77 8.42
CA PRO A 67 -12.85 -12.48 7.26
C PRO A 67 -12.24 -11.35 6.42
N THR A 68 -12.06 -11.58 5.12
CA THR A 68 -11.33 -10.67 4.24
C THR A 68 -12.22 -10.21 3.09
N TYR A 69 -12.32 -8.89 2.93
CA TYR A 69 -13.16 -8.23 1.95
C TYR A 69 -12.36 -7.15 1.22
N GLY A 70 -12.74 -6.84 0.01
CA GLY A 70 -12.20 -5.79 -0.83
C GLY A 70 -13.28 -4.79 -1.24
N ARG A 71 -12.93 -3.94 -2.20
CA ARG A 71 -13.80 -2.85 -2.64
C ARG A 71 -15.12 -3.36 -3.22
N GLY A 72 -16.23 -2.92 -2.63
CA GLY A 72 -17.58 -3.28 -3.09
C GLY A 72 -17.99 -4.72 -2.76
N ASP A 73 -17.20 -5.43 -1.94
CA ASP A 73 -17.59 -6.76 -1.48
C ASP A 73 -18.77 -6.71 -0.51
N VAL A 74 -19.41 -7.86 -0.36
CA VAL A 74 -20.54 -8.06 0.55
C VAL A 74 -20.07 -8.92 1.73
N ILE A 75 -20.37 -8.47 2.94
CA ILE A 75 -20.17 -9.25 4.16
C ILE A 75 -21.32 -10.24 4.26
N ASP A 76 -21.09 -11.46 3.75
CA ASP A 76 -22.05 -12.55 3.74
C ASP A 76 -21.76 -13.57 4.85
N GLY A 77 -22.81 -14.02 5.51
CA GLY A 77 -22.68 -15.04 6.54
C GLY A 77 -24.00 -15.51 7.13
N CYS A 78 -23.89 -16.30 8.19
CA CYS A 78 -25.02 -16.78 8.95
C CYS A 78 -24.66 -16.82 10.44
N MET A 79 -25.52 -16.21 11.26
CA MET A 79 -25.49 -16.38 12.71
C MET A 79 -26.31 -17.63 13.07
N ASN A 80 -25.69 -18.56 13.79
CA ASN A 80 -26.36 -19.70 14.39
C ASN A 80 -26.56 -19.43 15.89
N VAL A 81 -27.80 -19.26 16.33
CA VAL A 81 -28.15 -19.03 17.73
C VAL A 81 -28.32 -20.38 18.41
N ARG A 82 -27.53 -20.63 19.45
CA ARG A 82 -27.68 -21.82 20.28
C ARG A 82 -28.81 -21.57 21.27
N GLN A 83 -29.95 -22.23 21.04
CA GLN A 83 -31.08 -22.12 21.95
C GLN A 83 -30.74 -22.72 23.32
N VAL A 84 -30.76 -21.90 24.36
CA VAL A 84 -30.62 -22.32 25.75
C VAL A 84 -32.03 -22.43 26.34
N ARG A 85 -32.30 -23.50 27.09
CA ARG A 85 -33.62 -23.69 27.73
C ARG A 85 -33.95 -22.49 28.62
N ASN A 86 -35.20 -22.01 28.54
CA ASN A 86 -35.75 -20.90 29.35
C ASN A 86 -35.10 -19.53 29.08
N VAL A 87 -34.54 -19.33 27.90
CA VAL A 87 -33.96 -18.05 27.47
C VAL A 87 -34.78 -17.51 26.29
N ASN A 88 -35.40 -16.34 26.48
CA ASN A 88 -36.12 -15.64 25.41
C ASN A 88 -35.19 -14.60 24.77
N VAL A 89 -34.61 -14.93 23.62
CA VAL A 89 -33.94 -13.96 22.74
C VAL A 89 -35.04 -13.26 21.97
N PHE A 90 -35.08 -11.93 21.99
CA PHE A 90 -36.12 -11.14 21.31
C PHE A 90 -35.58 -10.29 20.15
N GLU A 91 -34.25 -10.16 20.02
CA GLU A 91 -33.66 -9.44 18.91
C GLU A 91 -32.29 -10.05 18.56
N VAL A 92 -32.03 -10.16 17.26
CA VAL A 92 -30.72 -10.49 16.70
C VAL A 92 -30.41 -9.43 15.65
N ARG A 93 -29.25 -8.79 15.77
CA ARG A 93 -28.79 -7.76 14.84
C ARG A 93 -27.31 -7.91 14.56
N VAL A 94 -26.87 -7.34 13.45
CA VAL A 94 -25.48 -7.29 13.04
C VAL A 94 -25.08 -5.84 12.84
N LYS A 95 -23.91 -5.49 13.36
CA LYS A 95 -23.33 -4.15 13.28
C LYS A 95 -21.96 -4.24 12.62
N VAL A 96 -21.67 -3.38 11.66
CA VAL A 96 -20.34 -3.24 11.04
C VAL A 96 -19.84 -1.83 11.33
N GLU A 97 -18.64 -1.76 11.89
CA GLU A 97 -18.01 -0.51 12.31
C GLU A 97 -16.63 -0.38 11.70
N GLY A 98 -16.22 0.85 11.41
CA GLY A 98 -14.88 1.19 10.92
C GLY A 98 -14.34 2.41 11.68
N CYS A 99 -13.09 2.35 12.10
CA CYS A 99 -12.46 3.37 12.93
C CYS A 99 -10.96 3.53 12.61
N VAL A 100 -10.48 4.78 12.57
CA VAL A 100 -9.04 5.07 12.64
C VAL A 100 -8.69 5.26 14.12
N ARG A 101 -7.67 4.56 14.61
CA ARG A 101 -7.25 4.62 16.02
C ARG A 101 -5.81 5.06 16.14
N LEU A 102 -5.57 5.87 17.15
CA LEU A 102 -4.26 6.14 17.71
C LEU A 102 -4.21 5.54 19.11
N SER A 103 -3.30 4.61 19.36
CA SER A 103 -3.15 3.98 20.67
C SER A 103 -1.70 4.01 21.13
N SER A 104 -1.50 4.00 22.43
CA SER A 104 -0.24 3.68 23.10
C SER A 104 -0.34 2.26 23.65
N GLN A 105 0.80 1.66 24.04
CA GLN A 105 0.88 0.30 24.58
C GLN A 105 -0.13 -0.02 25.71
N SER A 106 -0.63 0.99 26.42
CA SER A 106 -1.55 0.83 27.54
C SER A 106 -2.94 1.44 27.34
N SER A 107 -3.18 2.25 26.31
CA SER A 107 -4.45 2.99 26.16
C SER A 107 -4.72 3.48 24.74
N THR A 108 -5.99 3.54 24.36
CA THR A 108 -6.42 4.29 23.18
C THR A 108 -6.31 5.78 23.49
N LEU A 109 -5.56 6.50 22.65
CA LEU A 109 -5.37 7.94 22.77
C LEU A 109 -6.47 8.70 22.03
N GLU A 110 -6.73 8.33 20.78
CA GLU A 110 -7.75 8.96 19.93
C GLU A 110 -8.45 7.94 19.02
N GLU A 111 -9.72 8.19 18.74
CA GLU A 111 -10.54 7.39 17.82
C GLU A 111 -11.27 8.32 16.84
N TYR A 112 -11.31 7.91 15.58
CA TYR A 112 -12.05 8.58 14.51
C TYR A 112 -12.94 7.55 13.82
N PRO A 113 -14.19 7.34 14.33
CA PRO A 113 -15.14 6.43 13.72
C PRO A 113 -15.64 7.00 12.38
N PHE A 114 -15.66 6.17 11.35
CA PHE A 114 -16.02 6.60 9.98
C PHE A 114 -17.04 5.71 9.27
N LEU A 115 -17.34 4.54 9.85
CA LEU A 115 -18.33 3.62 9.32
C LEU A 115 -19.16 3.07 10.47
N SER A 116 -20.48 3.14 10.34
CA SER A 116 -21.42 2.49 11.26
C SER A 116 -22.64 2.03 10.46
N MET A 117 -22.78 0.73 10.30
CA MET A 117 -23.92 0.09 9.64
C MET A 117 -24.56 -0.89 10.62
N GLU A 118 -25.88 -0.92 10.69
CA GLU A 118 -26.61 -1.81 11.60
C GLU A 118 -27.83 -2.39 10.88
N HIS A 119 -28.00 -3.70 10.99
CA HIS A 119 -29.12 -4.43 10.38
C HIS A 119 -29.75 -5.38 11.39
N ALA A 120 -31.06 -5.28 11.58
CA ALA A 120 -31.83 -6.26 12.31
C ALA A 120 -31.95 -7.55 11.47
N LEU A 121 -31.51 -8.67 12.02
CA LEU A 121 -31.65 -9.99 11.40
C LEU A 121 -32.94 -10.68 11.81
N TRP A 122 -33.40 -10.41 13.04
CA TRP A 122 -34.66 -10.90 13.56
C TRP A 122 -35.10 -10.09 14.78
N THR A 123 -36.41 -9.89 14.91
CA THR A 123 -37.03 -9.26 16.08
C THR A 123 -38.30 -10.04 16.40
N ALA A 124 -38.49 -10.39 17.68
CA ALA A 124 -39.71 -11.02 18.16
C ALA A 124 -40.88 -10.04 17.98
N THR A 125 -41.98 -10.53 17.41
CA THR A 125 -43.23 -9.78 17.26
C THR A 125 -44.16 -10.03 18.44
N ALA A 126 -44.09 -11.21 19.04
CA ALA A 126 -44.83 -11.60 20.22
C ALA A 126 -43.91 -12.18 21.31
N PRO A 127 -44.28 -12.10 22.60
CA PRO A 127 -43.48 -12.66 23.70
C PRO A 127 -43.26 -14.18 23.62
N THR A 128 -44.13 -14.88 22.88
CA THR A 128 -44.08 -16.33 22.67
C THR A 128 -43.21 -16.75 21.49
N ASP A 129 -42.71 -15.79 20.70
CA ASP A 129 -41.91 -16.10 19.52
C ASP A 129 -40.60 -16.77 19.93
N THR A 130 -40.28 -17.87 19.26
CA THR A 130 -39.01 -18.56 19.44
C THR A 130 -38.02 -18.08 18.39
N VAL A 131 -36.83 -17.69 18.83
CA VAL A 131 -35.75 -17.30 17.93
C VAL A 131 -35.40 -18.46 16.98
N PRO A 132 -35.40 -18.24 15.65
CA PRO A 132 -34.88 -19.21 14.70
C PRO A 132 -33.43 -19.59 15.00
N ALA A 133 -33.02 -20.83 14.69
CA ALA A 133 -31.65 -21.25 14.93
C ALA A 133 -30.64 -20.55 13.98
N ASN A 134 -31.06 -20.16 12.78
CA ASN A 134 -30.19 -19.61 11.74
C ASN A 134 -30.69 -18.24 11.28
N HIS A 135 -29.77 -17.29 11.19
CA HIS A 135 -30.02 -15.93 10.71
C HIS A 135 -28.97 -15.57 9.65
N PRO A 136 -29.26 -15.81 8.36
CA PRO A 136 -28.39 -15.37 7.28
C PRO A 136 -28.35 -13.84 7.22
N PHE A 137 -27.20 -13.29 6.85
CA PHE A 137 -27.01 -11.86 6.63
C PHE A 137 -26.14 -11.60 5.41
N SER A 138 -26.37 -10.46 4.78
CA SER A 138 -25.67 -10.00 3.59
C SER A 138 -25.61 -8.47 3.65
N ILE A 139 -24.42 -7.93 3.90
CA ILE A 139 -24.23 -6.49 4.15
C ILE A 139 -23.24 -5.94 3.13
N PRO A 140 -23.70 -5.16 2.13
CA PRO A 140 -22.79 -4.57 1.14
C PRO A 140 -21.90 -3.52 1.80
N LEU A 141 -20.58 -3.62 1.61
CA LEU A 141 -19.67 -2.56 2.04
C LEU A 141 -19.83 -1.35 1.12
N PRO A 142 -19.94 -0.12 1.67
CA PRO A 142 -20.04 1.07 0.86
C PRO A 142 -18.74 1.28 0.09
N ALA A 143 -18.84 1.66 -1.19
CA ALA A 143 -17.66 1.95 -2.00
C ALA A 143 -16.94 3.22 -1.52
N THR A 144 -17.69 4.14 -0.90
CA THR A 144 -17.24 5.44 -0.40
C THR A 144 -18.00 5.82 0.86
N VAL A 145 -17.38 6.64 1.70
CA VAL A 145 -17.99 7.25 2.89
C VAL A 145 -17.72 8.76 2.87
N ASP A 146 -18.53 9.50 3.62
CA ASP A 146 -18.31 10.92 3.84
C ASP A 146 -17.20 11.10 4.89
N ASP A 147 -16.16 11.85 4.53
CA ASP A 147 -15.02 12.18 5.38
C ASP A 147 -14.91 13.71 5.45
N ASP A 148 -15.55 14.30 6.47
CA ASP A 148 -15.66 15.75 6.66
C ASP A 148 -16.15 16.52 5.41
N GLY A 149 -17.19 15.99 4.75
CA GLY A 149 -17.78 16.58 3.54
C GLY A 149 -17.11 16.16 2.22
N ALA A 150 -16.02 15.38 2.29
CA ALA A 150 -15.37 14.81 1.11
C ALA A 150 -15.77 13.34 0.93
N VAL A 151 -16.30 12.99 -0.24
CA VAL A 151 -16.60 11.60 -0.59
C VAL A 151 -15.28 10.86 -0.87
N ARG A 152 -14.89 9.95 0.03
CA ARG A 152 -13.65 9.17 -0.07
C ARG A 152 -13.90 7.67 -0.11
N PRO A 153 -13.04 6.87 -0.77
CA PRO A 153 -13.11 5.42 -0.65
C PRO A 153 -12.85 4.98 0.79
N LEU A 154 -13.39 3.83 1.19
CA LEU A 154 -13.02 3.19 2.45
C LEU A 154 -11.49 2.98 2.53
N PRO A 155 -10.84 3.33 3.65
CA PRO A 155 -9.41 3.12 3.82
C PRO A 155 -9.11 1.62 4.02
N PRO A 156 -8.00 1.08 3.48
CA PRO A 156 -7.58 -0.29 3.74
C PRO A 156 -7.38 -0.52 5.24
N THR A 157 -7.60 -1.75 5.72
CA THR A 157 -7.11 -2.16 7.04
C THR A 157 -5.61 -1.93 7.08
N PHE A 158 -5.15 -1.20 8.09
CA PHE A 158 -3.79 -0.72 8.19
C PHE A 158 -3.34 -0.73 9.65
N ARG A 159 -2.05 -0.97 9.88
CA ARG A 159 -1.42 -0.86 11.19
C ARG A 159 0.04 -0.45 11.02
N SER A 160 0.49 0.51 11.81
CA SER A 160 1.89 0.92 11.91
C SER A 160 2.20 1.27 13.37
N GLU A 161 3.29 0.75 13.89
CA GLU A 161 3.76 1.02 15.26
C GLU A 161 5.12 1.72 15.20
N PHE A 162 5.25 2.84 15.89
CA PHE A 162 6.49 3.61 16.00
C PHE A 162 6.50 4.43 17.29
N ASP A 163 7.67 4.56 17.91
CA ASP A 163 7.88 5.37 19.12
C ASP A 163 6.90 5.07 20.27
N GLY A 164 6.49 3.79 20.42
CA GLY A 164 5.56 3.34 21.46
C GLY A 164 4.08 3.70 21.21
N VAL A 165 3.77 4.13 19.99
CA VAL A 165 2.44 4.51 19.51
C VAL A 165 2.07 3.62 18.31
N GLU A 166 0.81 3.18 18.27
CA GLU A 166 0.23 2.45 17.14
C GLU A 166 -0.83 3.32 16.46
N VAL A 167 -0.76 3.40 15.13
CA VAL A 167 -1.79 3.96 14.27
C VAL A 167 -2.44 2.80 13.51
N SER A 168 -3.76 2.65 13.62
CA SER A 168 -4.49 1.58 12.95
C SER A 168 -5.77 2.05 12.25
N VAL A 169 -6.17 1.30 11.22
CA VAL A 169 -7.48 1.38 10.58
C VAL A 169 -8.14 0.02 10.75
N GLU A 170 -9.23 -0.01 11.50
CA GLU A 170 -9.88 -1.24 11.93
C GLU A 170 -11.32 -1.32 11.44
N TYR A 171 -11.74 -2.53 11.10
CA TYR A 171 -13.12 -2.87 10.78
C TYR A 171 -13.58 -3.99 11.69
N ILE A 172 -14.80 -3.88 12.22
CA ILE A 172 -15.35 -4.82 13.19
C ILE A 172 -16.77 -5.18 12.79
N CYS A 173 -17.06 -6.47 12.67
CA CYS A 173 -18.43 -6.99 12.62
C CYS A 173 -18.82 -7.53 14.00
N THR A 174 -19.88 -6.98 14.58
CA THR A 174 -20.46 -7.44 15.84
C THR A 174 -21.85 -8.00 15.60
N VAL A 175 -22.04 -9.29 15.84
CA VAL A 175 -23.37 -9.88 15.93
C VAL A 175 -23.84 -9.81 17.37
N ILE A 176 -25.04 -9.25 17.56
CA ILE A 176 -25.62 -8.95 18.86
C ILE A 176 -26.93 -9.73 18.99
N ALA A 177 -27.09 -10.47 20.10
CA ALA A 177 -28.35 -11.09 20.48
C ALA A 177 -28.83 -10.50 21.81
N LEU A 178 -30.04 -9.94 21.81
CA LEU A 178 -30.67 -9.40 23.00
C LEU A 178 -31.62 -10.42 23.61
N GLN A 179 -31.40 -10.69 24.90
CA GLN A 179 -32.17 -11.62 25.70
C GLN A 179 -32.97 -10.87 26.77
N SER A 180 -34.25 -11.19 26.87
CA SER A 180 -35.07 -10.74 28.01
C SER A 180 -34.68 -11.53 29.26
N ARG A 181 -34.51 -10.84 30.39
CA ARG A 181 -34.44 -11.50 31.70
C ARG A 181 -35.84 -11.65 32.29
N THR A 182 -35.94 -12.48 33.33
CA THR A 182 -37.15 -12.66 34.13
C THR A 182 -37.57 -11.40 34.89
N LEU A 183 -36.65 -10.46 35.10
CA LEU A 183 -36.94 -9.16 35.70
C LEU A 183 -37.28 -8.13 34.60
N PRO A 184 -38.44 -7.46 34.69
CA PRO A 184 -38.83 -6.40 33.75
C PRO A 184 -37.75 -5.31 33.67
N GLY A 185 -37.39 -4.91 32.44
CA GLY A 185 -36.42 -3.83 32.20
C GLY A 185 -34.95 -4.24 32.16
N PHE A 186 -34.61 -5.50 32.47
CA PHE A 186 -33.22 -5.99 32.37
C PHE A 186 -33.01 -6.83 31.10
N THR A 187 -32.31 -6.25 30.13
CA THR A 187 -31.87 -6.95 28.92
C THR A 187 -30.46 -7.49 29.11
N LYS A 188 -30.23 -8.76 28.75
CA LYS A 188 -28.88 -9.31 28.63
C LYS A 188 -28.46 -9.24 27.17
N GLU A 189 -27.34 -8.57 26.92
CA GLU A 189 -26.74 -8.52 25.59
C GLU A 189 -25.65 -9.59 25.46
N HIS A 190 -25.66 -10.33 24.36
CA HIS A 190 -24.59 -11.24 23.97
C HIS A 190 -23.98 -10.78 22.65
N ARG A 191 -22.65 -10.81 22.55
CA ARG A 191 -21.91 -10.31 21.40
C ARG A 191 -20.91 -11.34 20.87
N ILE A 192 -20.86 -11.50 19.55
CA ILE A 192 -19.72 -12.09 18.83
C ILE A 192 -19.11 -10.96 18.03
N THR A 193 -17.93 -10.52 18.45
CA THR A 193 -17.17 -9.46 17.79
C THR A 193 -16.07 -10.10 16.97
N THR A 194 -16.01 -9.74 15.69
CA THR A 194 -15.07 -10.30 14.72
C THR A 194 -14.37 -9.17 13.98
N PRO A 195 -13.03 -9.05 14.08
CA PRO A 195 -12.29 -8.11 13.25
C PRO A 195 -12.38 -8.54 11.78
N LEU A 196 -12.47 -7.56 10.88
CA LEU A 196 -12.49 -7.77 9.44
C LEU A 196 -11.21 -7.22 8.83
N ARG A 197 -10.72 -7.88 7.78
CA ARG A 197 -9.65 -7.38 6.93
C ARG A 197 -10.26 -6.75 5.68
N TYR A 198 -10.07 -5.45 5.49
CA TYR A 198 -10.45 -4.76 4.28
C TYR A 198 -9.22 -4.48 3.40
N MET A 199 -9.10 -5.19 2.28
CA MET A 199 -7.98 -5.13 1.33
C MET A 199 -8.50 -4.73 -0.05
N PRO A 200 -8.72 -3.43 -0.31
CA PRO A 200 -9.11 -2.95 -1.62
C PRO A 200 -7.99 -3.20 -2.63
N ARG A 201 -8.28 -4.08 -3.60
CA ARG A 201 -7.36 -4.39 -4.70
C ARG A 201 -7.22 -3.20 -5.65
N SER A 202 -6.00 -2.94 -6.08
CA SER A 202 -5.70 -1.91 -7.09
C SER A 202 -4.51 -2.33 -7.94
N ARG A 203 -4.44 -1.78 -9.15
CA ARG A 203 -3.44 -2.13 -10.17
C ARG A 203 -2.91 -0.89 -10.85
N PRO A 204 -1.70 -0.94 -11.44
CA PRO A 204 -1.24 0.10 -12.32
C PRO A 204 -2.16 0.18 -13.56
N PRO A 205 -2.35 1.38 -14.15
CA PRO A 205 -3.21 1.55 -15.33
C PRO A 205 -2.61 0.97 -16.61
N ARG A 206 -1.31 0.66 -16.61
CA ARG A 206 -0.52 0.19 -17.75
C ARG A 206 0.51 -0.84 -17.25
N PRO A 207 0.99 -1.75 -18.13
CA PRO A 207 2.10 -2.62 -17.78
C PRO A 207 3.32 -1.79 -17.39
N SER A 208 4.16 -2.34 -16.53
CA SER A 208 5.47 -1.77 -16.27
C SER A 208 6.39 -2.03 -17.46
N ILE A 209 7.41 -1.17 -17.62
CA ILE A 209 8.59 -1.49 -18.43
C ILE A 209 9.08 -2.87 -18.01
N GLU A 210 9.33 -3.75 -18.97
CA GLU A 210 9.82 -5.10 -18.70
C GLU A 210 11.10 -5.03 -17.86
N SER A 211 11.10 -5.71 -16.71
CA SER A 211 12.13 -5.56 -15.67
C SER A 211 13.51 -6.12 -16.05
N ASP A 212 13.60 -6.71 -17.24
CA ASP A 212 14.79 -7.36 -17.79
C ASP A 212 15.49 -6.46 -18.82
N HIS A 213 14.95 -5.27 -19.07
CA HIS A 213 15.55 -4.30 -19.97
C HIS A 213 16.15 -3.10 -19.19
N ASP A 214 17.42 -2.81 -19.48
CA ASP A 214 18.12 -1.68 -18.88
C ASP A 214 17.63 -0.34 -19.44
N PHE A 215 17.86 0.74 -18.69
CA PHE A 215 17.46 2.09 -19.07
C PHE A 215 17.91 2.46 -20.49
N LEU A 216 19.19 2.24 -20.81
CA LEU A 216 19.75 2.61 -22.11
C LEU A 216 19.14 1.85 -23.29
N SER A 217 18.63 0.64 -23.04
CA SER A 217 17.98 -0.19 -24.06
C SER A 217 16.57 0.29 -24.38
N THR A 218 15.85 0.82 -23.39
CA THR A 218 14.44 1.19 -23.51
C THR A 218 14.21 2.67 -23.73
N VAL A 219 15.09 3.56 -23.22
CA VAL A 219 14.91 5.01 -23.32
C VAL A 219 14.81 5.51 -24.76
N LYS A 220 15.47 4.84 -25.72
CA LYS A 220 15.41 5.19 -27.14
C LYS A 220 14.13 4.72 -27.83
N ILE A 221 13.53 3.64 -27.33
CA ILE A 221 12.36 2.98 -27.92
C ILE A 221 11.09 3.57 -27.33
N ALA A 222 11.08 3.80 -26.01
CA ALA A 222 9.95 4.27 -25.24
C ALA A 222 10.38 5.38 -24.25
N PRO A 223 10.83 6.55 -24.73
CA PRO A 223 11.27 7.64 -23.85
C PRO A 223 10.16 8.13 -22.91
N ASP A 224 8.90 8.11 -23.35
CA ASP A 224 7.74 8.55 -22.57
C ASP A 224 7.45 7.63 -21.36
N GLU A 225 7.98 6.41 -21.36
CA GLU A 225 7.88 5.48 -20.23
C GLU A 225 8.88 5.81 -19.12
N TRP A 226 9.82 6.71 -19.37
CA TRP A 226 10.83 7.16 -18.41
C TRP A 226 10.57 8.60 -17.97
N GLY A 227 10.49 8.80 -16.65
CA GLY A 227 10.60 10.11 -16.04
C GLY A 227 12.05 10.35 -15.64
N ALA A 228 12.52 11.60 -15.78
CA ALA A 228 13.82 12.01 -15.29
C ALA A 228 13.71 13.23 -14.38
N VAL A 229 14.55 13.28 -13.36
CA VAL A 229 14.69 14.44 -12.47
C VAL A 229 16.16 14.73 -12.25
N GLY A 230 16.50 16.02 -12.17
CA GLY A 230 17.88 16.44 -11.97
C GLY A 230 18.04 17.37 -10.78
N PHE A 231 19.20 17.31 -10.13
CA PHE A 231 19.60 18.29 -9.12
C PHE A 231 21.11 18.51 -9.10
N SER A 232 21.55 19.67 -8.62
CA SER A 232 22.99 19.94 -8.42
C SER A 232 23.44 19.59 -7.00
N LEU A 233 24.57 18.90 -6.89
CA LEU A 233 25.37 18.75 -5.68
C LEU A 233 26.35 19.92 -5.60
N LYS A 234 26.25 20.69 -4.53
CA LYS A 234 27.14 21.83 -4.28
C LYS A 234 28.42 21.34 -3.61
N ALA A 235 29.57 21.71 -4.18
CA ALA A 235 30.84 21.57 -3.49
C ALA A 235 30.92 22.54 -2.30
N ARG A 236 31.71 22.17 -1.29
CA ARG A 236 32.06 23.00 -0.12
C ARG A 236 33.15 24.00 -0.46
N HIS A 237 33.99 23.66 -1.44
CA HIS A 237 35.06 24.49 -1.99
C HIS A 237 34.62 25.04 -3.36
N PRO A 238 35.33 26.03 -3.94
CA PRO A 238 35.02 26.56 -5.27
C PRO A 238 35.24 25.55 -6.42
N SER A 239 35.30 24.25 -6.12
CA SER A 239 35.52 23.10 -6.98
C SER A 239 34.30 22.70 -7.82
N GLY A 240 33.51 23.67 -8.28
CA GLY A 240 32.38 23.43 -9.19
C GLY A 240 31.25 22.56 -8.61
N ASP A 241 30.15 22.47 -9.34
CA ASP A 241 29.00 21.65 -8.94
C ASP A 241 28.94 20.37 -9.78
N LEU A 242 28.47 19.28 -9.17
CA LEU A 242 28.09 18.07 -9.91
C LEU A 242 26.58 18.11 -10.19
N ARG A 243 26.17 17.73 -11.39
CA ARG A 243 24.77 17.57 -11.76
C ARG A 243 24.39 16.11 -11.67
N CYS A 244 23.40 15.79 -10.85
CA CYS A 244 22.83 14.45 -10.77
C CYS A 244 21.54 14.39 -11.57
N GLU A 245 21.33 13.29 -12.28
CA GLU A 245 20.12 12.97 -13.02
C GLU A 245 19.67 11.56 -12.65
N PHE A 246 18.37 11.39 -12.47
CA PHE A 246 17.76 10.12 -12.07
C PHE A 246 16.63 9.81 -13.01
N ALA A 247 16.66 8.64 -13.62
CA ALA A 247 15.58 8.12 -14.44
C ALA A 247 14.88 6.95 -13.75
N PHE A 248 13.56 6.93 -13.86
CA PHE A 248 12.67 5.93 -13.26
C PHE A 248 11.39 5.83 -14.11
N PRO A 249 10.58 4.77 -13.98
CA PRO A 249 9.36 4.65 -14.77
C PRO A 249 8.39 5.80 -14.50
N SER A 250 7.93 6.44 -15.57
CA SER A 250 7.12 7.67 -15.54
C SER A 250 5.74 7.46 -14.92
N SER A 251 5.25 6.21 -14.86
CA SER A 251 3.95 5.87 -14.28
C SER A 251 3.84 6.25 -12.80
N ARG A 252 4.96 6.19 -12.05
CA ARG A 252 5.03 6.40 -10.58
C ARG A 252 4.01 5.56 -9.79
N ILE A 253 3.48 4.50 -10.38
CA ILE A 253 2.55 3.57 -9.77
C ILE A 253 3.18 2.19 -9.91
N TYR A 254 3.58 1.60 -8.80
CA TYR A 254 4.32 0.34 -8.76
C TYR A 254 3.54 -0.70 -7.98
N ALA A 255 3.51 -1.93 -8.47
CA ALA A 255 2.83 -3.03 -7.81
C ALA A 255 3.71 -3.68 -6.73
N ALA A 256 3.07 -4.31 -5.74
CA ALA A 256 3.72 -5.25 -4.84
C ALA A 256 4.43 -6.35 -5.66
N LEU A 257 5.56 -6.84 -5.15
CA LEU A 257 6.40 -7.86 -5.82
C LEU A 257 6.99 -7.43 -7.17
N GLN A 258 6.82 -6.16 -7.57
CA GLN A 258 7.39 -5.65 -8.81
C GLN A 258 8.87 -5.28 -8.65
N LYS A 259 9.66 -5.59 -9.67
CA LYS A 259 11.01 -5.04 -9.87
C LYS A 259 10.90 -3.73 -10.66
N VAL A 260 11.34 -2.62 -10.07
CA VAL A 260 11.29 -1.28 -10.66
C VAL A 260 12.70 -0.89 -11.11
N PRO A 261 12.96 -0.73 -12.42
CA PRO A 261 14.28 -0.33 -12.89
C PRO A 261 14.55 1.14 -12.56
N VAL A 262 15.79 1.46 -12.21
CA VAL A 262 16.24 2.82 -11.90
C VAL A 262 17.59 3.06 -12.54
N HIS A 263 17.81 4.29 -12.99
CA HIS A 263 19.09 4.72 -13.52
C HIS A 263 19.49 6.05 -12.87
N MET A 264 20.77 6.21 -12.58
CA MET A 264 21.33 7.46 -12.09
C MET A 264 22.56 7.82 -12.90
N GLN A 265 22.69 9.10 -13.21
CA GLN A 265 23.88 9.67 -13.81
C GLN A 265 24.36 10.87 -12.99
N ILE A 266 25.67 11.01 -12.82
CA ILE A 266 26.31 12.22 -12.31
C ILE A 266 27.20 12.78 -13.42
N LEU A 267 27.02 14.06 -13.71
CA LEU A 267 27.77 14.80 -14.71
C LEU A 267 28.58 15.91 -14.04
N GLY A 268 29.78 16.16 -14.54
CA GLY A 268 30.64 17.23 -14.03
C GLY A 268 32.04 17.18 -14.60
N HIS A 269 32.89 18.08 -14.11
CA HIS A 269 34.29 18.10 -14.52
C HIS A 269 35.01 16.82 -14.05
N ALA A 270 35.87 16.25 -14.91
CA ALA A 270 36.60 15.01 -14.64
C ALA A 270 37.27 14.96 -13.26
N ALA A 271 37.95 16.05 -12.86
CA ALA A 271 38.60 16.17 -11.56
C ALA A 271 37.64 16.00 -10.37
N TYR A 272 36.41 16.50 -10.49
CA TYR A 272 35.39 16.44 -9.44
C TYR A 272 34.70 15.09 -9.38
N LEU A 273 34.50 14.44 -10.53
CA LEU A 273 34.01 13.07 -10.59
C LEU A 273 35.04 12.08 -10.04
N GLN A 274 36.33 12.29 -10.32
CA GLN A 274 37.40 11.50 -9.70
C GLN A 274 37.38 11.66 -8.18
N ASP A 275 37.25 12.89 -7.67
CA ASP A 275 37.17 13.14 -6.23
C ASP A 275 35.91 12.50 -5.61
N PHE A 276 34.76 12.58 -6.30
CA PHE A 276 33.51 11.92 -5.89
C PHE A 276 33.64 10.40 -5.80
N LEU A 277 34.32 9.77 -6.76
CA LEU A 277 34.50 8.31 -6.83
C LEU A 277 35.65 7.80 -5.97
N SER A 278 36.61 8.66 -5.65
CA SER A 278 37.75 8.31 -4.82
C SER A 278 37.33 8.22 -3.35
N SER A 279 37.81 7.19 -2.65
CA SER A 279 37.76 7.20 -1.18
C SER A 279 38.50 8.45 -0.66
N PRO A 280 38.06 9.09 0.43
CA PRO A 280 38.61 10.36 0.84
C PRO A 280 40.09 10.20 1.16
N ARG A 281 40.82 11.29 0.88
CA ARG A 281 42.16 11.50 1.40
C ARG A 281 42.08 11.34 2.91
N SER A 282 42.88 10.43 3.47
CA SER A 282 43.13 10.39 4.90
C SER A 282 43.72 11.73 5.30
N TYR A 283 42.89 12.61 5.84
CA TYR A 283 43.40 13.79 6.53
C TYR A 283 44.15 13.27 7.78
N PRO A 284 45.39 13.72 8.05
CA PRO A 284 46.05 13.40 9.30
C PRO A 284 45.16 13.91 10.44
N GLU A 285 44.81 13.00 11.36
CA GLU A 285 44.02 13.32 12.55
C GLU A 285 44.75 14.40 13.36
N ASP A 286 44.26 15.64 13.30
CA ASP A 286 44.63 16.64 14.29
C ASP A 286 43.49 16.73 15.32
N SER A 287 43.75 16.08 16.44
CA SER A 287 42.84 15.98 17.58
C SER A 287 42.51 17.36 18.15
N SER A 288 41.24 17.77 18.13
CA SER A 288 40.71 18.64 19.19
C SER A 288 39.18 18.52 19.33
N LYS A 289 38.81 17.75 20.35
CA LYS A 289 37.74 17.99 21.34
C LYS A 289 36.63 18.96 20.92
N ILE A 290 35.40 18.46 20.82
CA ILE A 290 34.23 19.07 21.48
C ILE A 290 33.30 17.92 21.91
N SER A 291 33.22 17.73 23.23
CA SER A 291 32.23 16.92 23.90
C SER A 291 30.88 17.64 23.87
N ARG A 292 29.79 16.94 23.58
CA ARG A 292 28.49 17.23 24.20
C ARG A 292 27.79 15.94 24.65
N THR A 293 27.91 15.75 25.95
CA THR A 293 27.13 14.94 26.86
C THR A 293 25.64 15.23 26.72
N THR A 294 24.82 14.17 26.62
CA THR A 294 23.68 13.90 27.52
C THR A 294 23.14 12.50 27.26
N ALA A 295 23.19 11.65 28.27
CA ALA A 295 22.30 10.51 28.50
C ALA A 295 21.61 10.74 29.87
N PRO A 296 20.70 9.90 30.37
CA PRO A 296 20.14 8.67 29.79
C PRO A 296 18.60 8.56 29.99
N VAL A 297 17.97 7.45 29.55
CA VAL A 297 17.22 6.50 30.41
C VAL A 297 16.80 5.28 29.56
N ALA A 298 16.95 4.11 30.17
CA ALA A 298 16.84 2.78 29.60
C ALA A 298 15.40 2.31 29.28
N ALA A 299 15.26 1.42 28.28
CA ALA A 299 14.19 0.42 28.26
C ALA A 299 14.55 -0.82 27.42
N ALA A 300 14.37 -1.96 28.07
CA ALA A 300 14.02 -3.32 27.65
C ALA A 300 14.36 -3.84 26.23
N LYS A 301 15.01 -5.01 26.26
CA LYS A 301 15.22 -5.96 25.16
C LYS A 301 13.91 -6.61 24.70
N ASN A 302 13.68 -6.66 23.38
CA ASN A 302 13.10 -7.82 22.69
C ASN A 302 13.47 -7.82 21.19
N PRO A 303 13.47 -8.99 20.51
CA PRO A 303 14.15 -9.17 19.24
C PRO A 303 13.19 -8.93 18.07
N ALA A 304 13.38 -7.82 17.37
CA ALA A 304 12.82 -7.60 16.04
C ALA A 304 13.98 -7.43 15.06
N LEU A 305 13.78 -7.94 13.84
CA LEU A 305 14.70 -7.98 12.70
C LEU A 305 15.77 -6.89 12.75
N SER A 306 17.01 -7.35 12.77
CA SER A 306 18.24 -6.56 12.83
C SER A 306 18.13 -5.28 12.02
N ALA A 307 18.16 -4.13 12.70
CA ALA A 307 18.77 -2.95 12.13
C ALA A 307 20.12 -3.38 11.51
N PRO A 308 20.49 -2.90 10.31
CA PRO A 308 21.79 -3.21 9.77
C PRO A 308 22.84 -2.89 10.86
N PRO A 309 23.89 -3.71 11.02
CA PRO A 309 24.97 -3.35 11.92
C PRO A 309 25.36 -1.92 11.56
N ALA A 310 25.50 -1.05 12.57
CA ALA A 310 26.03 0.29 12.37
C ALA A 310 27.35 0.13 11.64
N SER A 311 27.30 0.19 10.31
CA SER A 311 28.44 0.00 9.45
C SER A 311 29.36 1.14 9.83
N SER A 312 30.58 0.80 10.24
CA SER A 312 31.65 1.76 10.47
C SER A 312 31.53 2.84 9.40
N PRO A 313 31.51 4.14 9.77
CA PRO A 313 31.20 5.21 8.82
C PRO A 313 32.08 5.03 7.60
N SER A 314 31.46 4.57 6.51
CA SER A 314 32.17 4.40 5.25
C SER A 314 32.57 5.81 4.86
N ASN A 315 33.87 6.01 4.80
CA ASN A 315 34.44 7.27 4.38
C ASN A 315 34.14 7.58 2.90
N ARG A 316 33.59 6.62 2.14
CA ARG A 316 33.23 6.80 0.73
C ARG A 316 31.92 7.54 0.57
N MET A 317 31.87 8.37 -0.48
CA MET A 317 30.59 8.81 -1.03
C MET A 317 29.76 7.63 -1.50
N SER A 318 28.48 7.69 -1.22
CA SER A 318 27.56 6.61 -1.53
C SER A 318 26.25 7.15 -2.07
N VAL A 319 25.77 6.44 -3.08
CA VAL A 319 24.50 6.68 -3.75
C VAL A 319 23.55 5.60 -3.28
N TYR A 320 22.33 5.99 -2.92
CA TYR A 320 21.27 5.07 -2.57
C TYR A 320 19.97 5.46 -3.24
N VAL A 321 19.21 4.46 -3.66
CA VAL A 321 17.82 4.62 -4.07
C VAL A 321 16.99 3.71 -3.19
N HIS A 322 15.94 4.24 -2.58
CA HIS A 322 15.08 3.45 -1.70
C HIS A 322 13.64 3.95 -1.77
N LEU A 323 12.71 3.06 -1.41
CA LEU A 323 11.29 3.35 -1.33
C LEU A 323 10.92 3.55 0.13
N GLU A 324 10.26 4.66 0.42
CA GLU A 324 9.81 5.00 1.77
C GLU A 324 8.30 5.19 1.79
N ARG A 325 7.68 4.72 2.88
CA ARG A 325 6.30 4.99 3.24
C ARG A 325 6.28 5.98 4.38
N ARG A 326 5.63 7.11 4.15
CA ARG A 326 5.32 8.10 5.16
C ARG A 326 3.94 7.84 5.73
N VAL A 327 3.88 7.62 7.03
CA VAL A 327 2.65 7.52 7.82
C VAL A 327 2.55 8.79 8.64
N ALA A 328 1.57 9.64 8.36
CA ALA A 328 1.34 10.88 9.07
C ALA A 328 -0.08 10.91 9.65
N MET A 329 -0.22 11.33 10.90
CA MET A 329 -1.52 11.51 11.55
C MET A 329 -1.58 12.89 12.20
N VAL A 330 -2.70 13.58 12.05
CA VAL A 330 -3.00 14.83 12.77
C VAL A 330 -3.95 14.51 13.92
N ALA A 331 -3.41 14.51 15.13
CA ALA A 331 -4.13 14.25 16.37
C ALA A 331 -4.45 15.57 17.09
N LEU A 332 -5.34 15.54 18.08
CA LEU A 332 -5.62 16.71 18.94
C LEU A 332 -4.36 17.12 19.74
N SER A 333 -3.52 16.16 20.08
CA SER A 333 -2.27 16.37 20.81
C SER A 333 -1.09 16.87 19.95
N GLY A 334 -1.23 16.86 18.62
CA GLY A 334 -0.18 17.28 17.69
C GLY A 334 -0.15 16.45 16.40
N SER A 335 0.90 16.59 15.60
CA SER A 335 1.09 15.77 14.40
C SER A 335 2.17 14.71 14.63
N LEU A 336 1.88 13.49 14.22
CA LEU A 336 2.81 12.37 14.18
C LEU A 336 3.23 12.12 12.73
N CYS A 337 4.51 11.79 12.54
CA CYS A 337 5.04 11.43 11.23
C CYS A 337 6.11 10.37 11.40
N HIS A 338 5.91 9.23 10.73
CA HIS A 338 6.84 8.13 10.68
C HIS A 338 7.23 7.83 9.25
N LEU A 339 8.51 7.53 9.04
CA LEU A 339 9.06 7.10 7.76
C LEU A 339 9.50 5.63 7.89
N GLN A 340 8.89 4.77 7.09
CA GLN A 340 9.19 3.36 7.00
C GLN A 340 9.87 3.07 5.67
N ARG A 341 11.10 2.53 5.70
CA ARG A 341 11.75 2.05 4.48
C ARG A 341 11.13 0.72 4.04
N LEU A 342 10.60 0.68 2.82
CA LEU A 342 9.93 -0.48 2.25
C LEU A 342 10.84 -1.34 1.37
N ALA A 343 11.76 -0.71 0.64
CA ALA A 343 12.70 -1.38 -0.23
C ALA A 343 13.94 -0.52 -0.47
N GLU A 344 15.04 -1.17 -0.84
CA GLU A 344 16.29 -0.52 -1.25
C GLU A 344 16.73 -1.08 -2.61
N ALA A 345 17.20 -0.20 -3.49
CA ALA A 345 17.59 -0.59 -4.83
C ALA A 345 18.96 -1.27 -4.81
N HIS A 346 19.07 -2.34 -5.57
CA HIS A 346 20.36 -2.91 -5.92
C HIS A 346 20.92 -2.14 -7.11
N LEU A 347 21.91 -1.28 -6.86
CA LEU A 347 22.65 -0.57 -7.90
C LEU A 347 23.87 -1.39 -8.32
N GLU A 348 24.09 -1.50 -9.61
CA GLU A 348 25.27 -2.14 -10.18
C GLU A 348 26.54 -1.30 -9.95
N SER A 349 27.70 -1.87 -10.30
CA SER A 349 28.96 -1.11 -10.25
C SER A 349 28.85 0.15 -11.12
N PRO A 350 29.39 1.29 -10.68
CA PRO A 350 29.42 2.47 -11.52
C PRO A 350 30.06 2.15 -12.86
N GLN A 351 29.50 2.71 -13.93
CA GLN A 351 30.08 2.78 -15.26
C GLN A 351 30.70 4.19 -15.44
N PRO A 352 31.97 4.39 -15.04
CA PRO A 352 32.60 5.69 -15.14
C PRO A 352 33.04 5.97 -16.58
N ASN A 353 32.71 7.15 -17.08
CA ASN A 353 33.36 7.75 -18.24
C ASN A 353 33.79 9.17 -17.86
N ILE A 354 34.83 9.20 -17.03
CA ILE A 354 35.31 10.41 -16.37
C ILE A 354 35.84 11.42 -17.41
N GLU A 355 36.44 10.93 -18.50
CA GLU A 355 36.95 11.77 -19.58
C GLU A 355 35.82 12.52 -20.29
N ASP A 356 34.70 11.84 -20.53
CA ASP A 356 33.48 12.46 -21.08
C ASP A 356 32.64 13.18 -20.01
N GLY A 357 33.13 13.24 -18.77
CA GLY A 357 32.53 14.04 -17.69
C GLY A 357 31.27 13.44 -17.09
N TRP A 358 31.14 12.10 -17.04
CA TRP A 358 30.01 11.46 -16.34
C TRP A 358 30.34 10.11 -15.69
N VAL A 359 29.48 9.70 -14.76
CA VAL A 359 29.42 8.35 -14.19
C VAL A 359 27.97 7.94 -13.99
N ALA A 360 27.63 6.68 -14.27
CA ALA A 360 26.27 6.20 -14.15
C ALA A 360 26.16 4.89 -13.37
N TRP A 361 24.96 4.65 -12.85
CA TRP A 361 24.54 3.42 -12.19
C TRP A 361 23.21 2.98 -12.76
N ASP A 362 23.15 1.72 -13.17
CA ASP A 362 21.89 1.02 -13.42
C ASP A 362 21.54 0.18 -12.20
N GLY A 363 20.25 -0.08 -12.01
CA GLY A 363 19.83 -0.91 -10.91
C GLY A 363 18.34 -1.15 -10.89
N HIS A 364 17.91 -1.81 -9.83
CA HIS A 364 16.51 -2.13 -9.66
C HIS A 364 16.10 -2.14 -8.19
N LEU A 365 14.87 -1.71 -7.95
CA LEU A 365 14.22 -1.76 -6.65
C LEU A 365 13.25 -2.94 -6.63
N ASN A 366 13.43 -3.86 -5.69
CA ASN A 366 12.50 -4.98 -5.50
C ASN A 366 11.48 -4.60 -4.43
N ILE A 367 10.24 -4.37 -4.85
CA ILE A 367 9.14 -4.09 -3.93
C ILE A 367 8.69 -5.41 -3.31
N GLY A 368 8.66 -5.50 -1.99
CA GLY A 368 8.17 -6.69 -1.29
C GLY A 368 6.65 -6.88 -1.41
N GLU A 369 6.13 -7.82 -0.63
CA GLU A 369 4.68 -7.93 -0.42
C GLU A 369 4.16 -6.63 0.20
N CYS A 370 3.03 -6.13 -0.31
CA CYS A 370 2.40 -4.92 0.20
C CYS A 370 0.89 -5.07 0.20
N ASP A 371 0.35 -5.19 1.41
CA ASP A 371 -1.07 -5.39 1.66
C ASP A 371 -1.87 -4.08 1.70
N THR A 372 -1.19 -2.93 1.66
CA THR A 372 -1.79 -1.62 1.82
C THR A 372 -1.28 -0.65 0.78
N THR A 373 -2.20 -0.05 0.03
CA THR A 373 -1.87 1.07 -0.87
C THR A 373 -1.76 2.39 -0.13
N SER A 374 -1.22 3.41 -0.79
CA SER A 374 -1.28 4.79 -0.28
C SER A 374 -2.75 5.26 -0.17
N PHE A 375 -3.11 5.91 0.93
CA PHE A 375 -4.44 6.46 1.16
C PHE A 375 -4.39 7.68 2.08
N GLN A 376 -5.44 8.50 2.01
CA GLN A 376 -5.70 9.57 2.96
C GLN A 376 -7.15 9.45 3.43
N PHE A 377 -7.34 9.39 4.73
CA PHE A 377 -8.65 9.27 5.33
C PHE A 377 -8.69 9.90 6.73
N GLY A 378 -9.59 10.87 6.92
CA GLY A 378 -9.65 11.69 8.13
C GLY A 378 -8.28 12.27 8.49
N PRO A 379 -7.81 12.09 9.74
CA PRO A 379 -6.51 12.61 10.17
C PRO A 379 -5.30 11.83 9.64
N LEU A 380 -5.49 10.65 9.03
CA LEU A 380 -4.43 9.73 8.65
C LEU A 380 -4.08 9.84 7.16
N THR A 381 -2.78 9.99 6.88
CA THR A 381 -2.20 9.96 5.54
C THR A 381 -1.10 8.91 5.48
N VAL A 382 -1.24 7.95 4.55
CA VAL A 382 -0.21 6.98 4.18
C VAL A 382 0.20 7.26 2.74
N SER A 383 1.44 7.69 2.53
CA SER A 383 1.96 8.08 1.20
C SER A 383 3.31 7.44 0.92
N ASP A 384 3.59 7.07 -0.32
CA ASP A 384 4.84 6.43 -0.72
C ASP A 384 5.72 7.40 -1.53
N GLN A 385 7.04 7.27 -1.38
CA GLN A 385 8.02 8.13 -2.03
C GLN A 385 9.25 7.31 -2.47
N LEU A 386 9.72 7.55 -3.68
CA LEU A 386 11.01 7.07 -4.15
C LEU A 386 12.06 8.11 -3.80
N VAL A 387 13.04 7.73 -2.98
CA VAL A 387 14.06 8.62 -2.45
C VAL A 387 15.40 8.29 -3.09
N PHE A 388 15.97 9.30 -3.73
CA PHE A 388 17.30 9.29 -4.31
C PHE A 388 18.23 10.08 -3.38
N ALA A 389 19.20 9.40 -2.77
CA ALA A 389 20.08 9.99 -1.79
C ALA A 389 21.53 9.89 -2.25
N VAL A 390 22.25 11.01 -2.19
CA VAL A 390 23.70 11.05 -2.30
C VAL A 390 24.25 11.47 -0.95
N ARG A 391 25.02 10.58 -0.32
CA ARG A 391 25.63 10.81 0.99
C ARG A 391 27.14 11.01 0.81
N GLY A 392 27.64 12.10 1.39
CA GLY A 392 29.08 12.34 1.51
C GLY A 392 29.64 11.56 2.69
N GLY A 393 30.81 10.93 2.51
CA GLY A 393 31.60 10.42 3.63
C GLY A 393 32.20 11.55 4.47
N ILE A 394 32.82 11.20 5.60
CA ILE A 394 33.54 12.16 6.44
C ILE A 394 34.67 12.79 5.62
N GLY A 395 34.70 14.12 5.53
CA GLY A 395 35.67 14.86 4.71
C GLY A 395 35.32 15.00 3.23
N SER A 396 34.11 14.60 2.81
CA SER A 396 33.65 14.78 1.44
C SER A 396 33.43 16.26 1.08
N ASP A 397 33.91 16.61 -0.11
CA ASP A 397 33.79 17.96 -0.68
C ASP A 397 32.37 18.33 -1.09
N PHE A 398 31.43 17.39 -1.21
CA PHE A 398 30.04 17.72 -1.55
C PHE A 398 29.09 17.54 -0.37
N ARG A 399 28.04 18.36 -0.37
CA ARG A 399 26.96 18.24 0.62
C ARG A 399 26.04 17.07 0.26
N ALA A 400 25.69 16.26 1.25
CA ALA A 400 24.68 15.23 1.10
C ALA A 400 23.35 15.86 0.64
N LYS A 401 22.63 15.15 -0.21
CA LYS A 401 21.37 15.63 -0.78
C LYS A 401 20.45 14.47 -1.08
N ASP A 402 19.19 14.66 -0.69
CA ASP A 402 18.12 13.72 -0.94
C ASP A 402 17.07 14.38 -1.84
N LEU A 403 16.53 13.60 -2.77
CA LEU A 403 15.40 13.97 -3.59
C LEU A 403 14.31 12.92 -3.41
N ALA A 404 13.15 13.35 -2.93
CA ALA A 404 11.98 12.50 -2.78
C ALA A 404 10.99 12.75 -3.93
N ILE A 405 10.58 11.67 -4.59
CA ILE A 405 9.60 11.68 -5.68
C ILE A 405 8.33 10.96 -5.20
N PRO A 406 7.17 11.61 -5.21
CA PRO A 406 5.91 10.96 -4.88
C PRO A 406 5.64 9.80 -5.83
N VAL A 407 5.34 8.63 -5.27
CA VAL A 407 4.93 7.43 -5.99
C VAL A 407 3.74 6.79 -5.28
N ARG A 408 3.13 5.78 -5.90
CA ARG A 408 2.02 5.02 -5.30
C ARG A 408 2.31 3.54 -5.41
N ILE A 409 2.20 2.83 -4.30
CA ILE A 409 2.26 1.37 -4.30
C ILE A 409 0.84 0.82 -4.41
N VAL A 410 0.66 -0.17 -5.27
CA VAL A 410 -0.60 -0.89 -5.48
C VAL A 410 -0.44 -2.38 -5.16
N THR A 411 -1.54 -3.04 -4.80
CA THR A 411 -1.51 -4.41 -4.26
C THR A 411 -1.25 -5.47 -5.32
N ASP A 412 -1.69 -5.24 -6.56
CA ASP A 412 -1.68 -6.28 -7.59
C ASP A 412 -0.85 -5.85 -8.80
N PRO A 413 -0.08 -6.79 -9.39
CA PRO A 413 0.66 -6.53 -10.62
C PRO A 413 -0.29 -6.31 -11.80
N PHE A 414 0.26 -5.70 -12.86
CA PHE A 414 -0.43 -5.70 -14.14
C PHE A 414 -0.51 -7.14 -14.66
N PRO A 415 -1.68 -7.62 -15.12
CA PRO A 415 -1.81 -8.99 -15.59
C PRO A 415 -0.94 -9.22 -16.84
N PRO A 416 -0.27 -10.39 -16.96
CA PRO A 416 0.54 -10.69 -18.12
C PRO A 416 -0.32 -10.71 -19.40
N ALA A 417 0.25 -10.30 -20.53
CA ALA A 417 -0.37 -10.49 -21.83
C ALA A 417 -0.42 -11.99 -22.11
N THR A 418 -1.62 -12.57 -22.00
CA THR A 418 -1.87 -13.99 -22.35
C THR A 418 -2.13 -14.18 -23.83
#